data_AF-A0A177DL27-F1
#
_entry.id   AF-A0A177DL27-F1
#
_cell.length_a   1.000
_cell.length_b   1.000
_cell.length_c   1.000
_cell.angle_alpha   90.00
_cell.angle_beta   90.00
_cell.angle_gamma   90.00
#
_symmetry.space_group_name_H-M   'P 1'
#
loop_
_entity.id
_entity.type
_entity.pdbx_description
1 polymer ?
#
loop_
_entity_poly.entity_id
_entity_poly.type
_entity_poly.pdbx_seq_one_letter_code
_entity_poly.pdbx_strand_id
1 'polypeptide(L)'
;MAHTVQPHASQTLREFLHLLKQQWTLSVACQNQCDPPEQCSCLRYIVHVEDLKRWWKRTVSESTGQTKLQRLLDELEPAEHQLFPVEQKLFSGEYTCLTVFSLLLTQGRHHLIERFHNSGIDDRDLEKITPNSEATLRNSLAIVPSHDDVEKIIGDFQRERWAYCPLKLELHMDRYLQFTRVIPPFCRKVILGDKGGTASIYWVTVQKDLLSDDSLKNALQDSLYQDKEFGEVSQNGFNA
;
A
#
# COMPACT_ATOMS: atom_id res chain seq x y z
N MET A 1 29.18 -20.48 22.93
CA MET A 1 28.47 -20.77 21.67
C MET A 1 26.99 -20.60 21.94
N ALA A 2 26.46 -19.40 21.66
CA ALA A 2 25.04 -19.11 21.84
C ALA A 2 24.32 -19.48 20.55
N HIS A 3 23.45 -20.50 20.61
CA HIS A 3 22.54 -20.81 19.53
C HIS A 3 21.47 -19.73 19.51
N THR A 4 21.58 -18.79 18.57
CA THR A 4 20.49 -17.87 18.23
C THR A 4 19.40 -18.70 17.58
N VAL A 5 18.43 -19.12 18.40
CA VAL A 5 17.19 -19.73 17.90
C VAL A 5 16.51 -18.67 17.04
N GLN A 6 16.46 -18.88 15.72
CA GLN A 6 15.67 -18.00 14.86
C GLN A 6 14.22 -18.05 15.34
N PRO A 7 13.59 -16.92 15.68
CA PRO A 7 12.20 -16.92 16.09
C PRO A 7 11.37 -17.46 14.92
N HIS A 8 10.61 -18.51 15.17
CA HIS A 8 9.67 -19.04 14.18
C HIS A 8 8.70 -17.92 13.82
N ALA A 9 8.82 -17.40 12.59
CA ALA A 9 7.93 -16.36 12.11
C ALA A 9 6.47 -16.77 12.34
N SER A 10 5.71 -15.87 13.00
CA SER A 10 4.28 -16.00 13.28
C SER A 10 3.55 -16.62 12.08
N GLN A 11 2.66 -17.59 12.34
CA GLN A 11 1.85 -18.20 11.27
C GLN A 11 0.99 -17.13 10.59
N THR A 12 0.42 -16.22 11.38
CA THR A 12 -0.40 -15.11 10.90
C THR A 12 0.41 -14.15 10.03
N LEU A 13 1.65 -13.83 10.45
CA LEU A 13 2.57 -13.01 9.66
C LEU A 13 2.93 -13.69 8.32
N ARG A 14 3.22 -14.99 8.32
CA ARG A 14 3.51 -15.73 7.08
C ARG A 14 2.35 -15.73 6.11
N GLU A 15 1.13 -15.93 6.62
CA GLU A 15 -0.09 -15.85 5.81
C GLU A 15 -0.27 -14.44 5.23
N PHE A 16 -0.12 -13.40 6.06
CA PHE A 16 -0.16 -11.99 5.61
C PHE A 16 0.82 -11.72 4.47
N LEU A 17 2.10 -12.07 4.67
CA LEU A 17 3.15 -11.83 3.67
C LEU A 17 2.90 -12.62 2.37
N HIS A 18 2.36 -13.84 2.49
CA HIS A 18 1.99 -14.64 1.34
C HIS A 18 0.85 -14.00 0.54
N LEU A 19 -0.24 -13.61 1.21
CA LEU A 19 -1.38 -12.94 0.56
C LEU A 19 -0.99 -11.60 -0.04
N LEU A 20 -0.18 -10.81 0.66
CA LEU A 20 0.34 -9.56 0.14
C LEU A 20 1.09 -9.79 -1.17
N LYS A 21 2.01 -10.76 -1.22
CA LYS A 21 2.82 -11.03 -2.40
C LYS A 21 2.03 -11.64 -3.56
N GLN A 22 1.05 -12.50 -3.28
CA GLN A 22 0.39 -13.33 -4.29
C GLN A 22 -0.97 -12.81 -4.73
N GLN A 23 -1.68 -12.06 -3.89
CA GLN A 23 -3.08 -11.70 -4.13
C GLN A 23 -3.32 -10.19 -4.06
N TRP A 24 -2.69 -9.50 -3.12
CA TRP A 24 -2.97 -8.07 -2.91
C TRP A 24 -1.97 -7.16 -3.59
N THR A 25 -0.96 -7.69 -4.28
CA THR A 25 -0.01 -6.87 -5.04
C THR A 25 -0.37 -6.92 -6.51
N LEU A 26 -0.54 -5.75 -7.12
CA LEU A 26 -0.77 -5.59 -8.54
C LEU A 26 0.41 -4.88 -9.20
N SER A 27 1.00 -5.53 -10.20
CA SER A 27 1.97 -4.95 -11.11
C SER A 27 1.35 -3.85 -11.96
N VAL A 28 2.01 -2.70 -12.08
CA VAL A 28 1.42 -1.54 -12.79
C VAL A 28 1.70 -1.59 -14.29
N ALA A 29 0.91 -0.89 -15.09
CA ALA A 29 0.92 -1.00 -16.55
C ALA A 29 2.28 -0.84 -17.24
N CYS A 30 3.23 -0.05 -16.69
CA CYS A 30 4.59 0.04 -17.27
C CYS A 30 5.27 -1.34 -17.36
N GLN A 31 5.06 -2.21 -16.35
CA GLN A 31 5.62 -3.56 -16.30
C GLN A 31 4.98 -4.46 -17.34
N ASN A 32 3.67 -4.30 -17.53
CA ASN A 32 2.87 -5.12 -18.45
C ASN A 32 3.03 -4.70 -19.93
N GLN A 33 3.72 -3.59 -20.20
CA GLN A 33 3.99 -3.06 -21.55
C GLN A 33 5.42 -3.28 -22.03
N CYS A 34 6.32 -3.68 -21.14
CA CYS A 34 7.68 -4.00 -21.51
C CYS A 34 7.69 -5.28 -22.37
N ASP A 35 8.44 -5.28 -23.47
CA ASP A 35 8.64 -6.45 -24.32
C ASP A 35 10.15 -6.76 -24.48
N PRO A 36 10.66 -7.85 -23.89
CA PRO A 36 9.95 -8.78 -23.01
C PRO A 36 9.70 -8.13 -21.61
N PRO A 37 8.63 -8.53 -20.89
CA PRO A 37 8.30 -7.96 -19.58
C PRO A 37 9.44 -8.06 -18.55
N GLU A 38 10.29 -9.06 -18.70
CA GLU A 38 11.45 -9.37 -17.86
C GLU A 38 12.56 -8.31 -17.94
N GLN A 39 12.60 -7.51 -19.01
CA GLN A 39 13.58 -6.44 -19.18
C GLN A 39 13.09 -5.10 -18.63
N CYS A 40 11.89 -5.05 -18.04
CA CYS A 40 11.36 -3.84 -17.49
C CYS A 40 12.14 -3.38 -16.26
N SER A 41 12.68 -2.16 -16.31
CA SER A 41 13.28 -1.52 -15.14
C SER A 41 12.23 -0.95 -14.17
N CYS A 42 10.95 -0.96 -14.57
CA CYS A 42 9.86 -0.52 -13.72
C CYS A 42 9.62 -1.58 -12.63
N LEU A 43 9.89 -1.27 -11.38
CA LEU A 43 9.66 -2.16 -10.22
C LEU A 43 8.48 -1.68 -9.37
N ARG A 44 7.59 -0.89 -9.96
CA ARG A 44 6.44 -0.29 -9.27
C ARG A 44 5.28 -1.26 -9.21
N TYR A 45 4.60 -1.28 -8.08
CA TYR A 45 3.39 -2.05 -7.85
C TYR A 45 2.44 -1.24 -6.99
N ILE A 46 1.19 -1.68 -6.90
CA ILE A 46 0.22 -1.17 -5.93
C ILE A 46 -0.28 -2.31 -5.05
N VAL A 47 -0.84 -1.95 -3.91
CA VAL A 47 -1.44 -2.88 -2.95
C VAL A 47 -2.95 -2.66 -2.91
N HIS A 48 -3.73 -3.73 -2.96
CA HIS A 48 -5.17 -3.74 -2.70
C HIS A 48 -5.43 -3.52 -1.20
N VAL A 49 -5.32 -2.26 -0.77
CA VAL A 49 -5.37 -1.87 0.64
C VAL A 49 -6.69 -2.26 1.31
N GLU A 50 -7.80 -2.21 0.59
CA GLU A 50 -9.11 -2.56 1.16
C GLU A 50 -9.23 -4.07 1.42
N ASP A 51 -8.64 -4.93 0.59
CA ASP A 51 -8.58 -6.38 0.84
C ASP A 51 -7.69 -6.69 2.03
N LEU A 52 -6.54 -6.02 2.11
CA LEU A 52 -5.62 -6.08 3.25
C LEU A 52 -6.33 -5.68 4.56
N LYS A 53 -7.03 -4.54 4.57
CA LYS A 53 -7.79 -4.06 5.74
C LYS A 53 -8.91 -5.03 6.12
N ARG A 54 -9.61 -5.58 5.13
CA ARG A 54 -10.68 -6.58 5.35
C ARG A 54 -10.11 -7.84 5.97
N TRP A 55 -8.94 -8.29 5.53
CA TRP A 55 -8.29 -9.47 6.08
C TRP A 55 -7.85 -9.26 7.53
N TRP A 56 -7.27 -8.09 7.88
CA TRP A 56 -6.94 -7.78 9.28
C TRP A 56 -8.13 -7.82 10.23
N LYS A 57 -9.30 -7.38 9.75
CA LYS A 57 -10.56 -7.34 10.50
C LYS A 57 -11.30 -8.69 10.53
N ARG A 58 -10.86 -9.67 9.74
CA ARG A 58 -11.49 -11.01 9.70
C ARG A 58 -11.30 -11.71 11.03
N THR A 59 -12.36 -12.33 11.54
CA THR A 59 -12.31 -13.18 12.74
C THR A 59 -11.62 -14.51 12.43
N VAL A 60 -10.78 -14.98 13.36
CA VAL A 60 -10.05 -16.26 13.26
C VAL A 60 -11.00 -17.43 13.56
N SER A 61 -11.90 -17.24 14.52
CA SER A 61 -12.97 -18.16 14.88
C SER A 61 -14.19 -17.35 15.32
N GLU A 62 -15.38 -17.80 14.97
CA GLU A 62 -16.64 -17.20 15.44
C GLU A 62 -16.78 -17.30 16.97
N SER A 63 -16.19 -18.32 17.58
CA SER A 63 -16.29 -18.56 19.02
C SER A 63 -15.45 -17.62 19.88
N THR A 64 -14.32 -17.13 19.37
CA THR A 64 -13.41 -16.25 20.13
C THR A 64 -13.62 -14.77 19.80
N GLY A 65 -14.20 -14.46 18.64
CA GLY A 65 -14.31 -13.09 18.13
C GLY A 65 -12.95 -12.43 17.83
N GLN A 66 -11.84 -13.16 18.02
CA GLN A 66 -10.49 -12.63 17.85
C GLN A 66 -10.21 -12.37 16.37
N THR A 67 -9.73 -11.19 16.04
CA THR A 67 -9.38 -10.83 14.66
C THR A 67 -7.99 -11.33 14.28
N LYS A 68 -7.69 -11.40 12.97
CA LYS A 68 -6.34 -11.69 12.45
C LYS A 68 -5.31 -10.70 13.00
N LEU A 69 -5.67 -9.43 13.12
CA LEU A 69 -4.81 -8.41 13.71
C LEU A 69 -4.51 -8.71 15.18
N GLN A 70 -5.54 -8.96 15.99
CA GLN A 70 -5.34 -9.28 17.41
C GLN A 70 -4.45 -10.49 17.59
N ARG A 71 -4.71 -11.56 16.84
CA ARG A 71 -3.88 -12.76 16.86
C ARG A 71 -2.43 -12.47 16.47
N LEU A 72 -2.18 -11.62 15.48
CA LEU A 72 -0.82 -11.24 15.13
C LEU A 72 -0.16 -10.46 16.29
N LEU A 73 -0.84 -9.49 16.87
CA LEU A 73 -0.29 -8.70 17.98
C LEU A 73 0.05 -9.59 19.19
N ASP A 74 -0.73 -10.63 19.44
CA ASP A 74 -0.45 -11.62 20.50
C ASP A 74 0.74 -12.54 20.14
N GLU A 75 1.00 -12.76 18.85
CA GLU A 75 2.11 -13.59 18.34
C GLU A 75 3.43 -12.80 18.17
N LEU A 76 3.38 -11.47 18.18
CA LEU A 76 4.57 -10.62 18.02
C LEU A 76 5.27 -10.44 19.37
N GLU A 77 6.53 -10.87 19.44
CA GLU A 77 7.39 -10.59 20.58
C GLU A 77 7.60 -9.07 20.71
N PRO A 78 7.53 -8.50 21.93
CA PRO A 78 7.90 -7.11 22.17
C PRO A 78 9.35 -6.87 21.73
N ALA A 79 9.60 -5.82 20.95
CA ALA A 79 10.98 -5.44 20.65
C ALA A 79 11.73 -5.03 21.93
N GLU A 80 13.05 -5.19 21.99
CA GLU A 80 13.87 -4.86 23.18
C GLU A 80 13.69 -3.42 23.68
N HIS A 81 13.28 -2.50 22.80
CA HIS A 81 13.07 -1.09 23.09
C HIS A 81 11.59 -0.68 23.14
N GLN A 82 10.70 -1.65 23.00
CA GLN A 82 9.27 -1.45 23.08
C GLN A 82 8.84 -1.54 24.55
N LEU A 83 8.62 -0.38 25.16
CA LEU A 83 8.23 -0.27 26.56
C LEU A 83 6.83 -0.86 26.82
N PHE A 84 5.95 -0.86 25.80
CA PHE A 84 4.57 -1.32 25.90
C PHE A 84 4.13 -2.07 24.63
N PRO A 85 3.28 -3.11 24.75
CA PRO A 85 2.67 -3.76 23.59
C PRO A 85 1.92 -2.75 22.72
N VAL A 86 1.91 -2.98 21.41
CA VAL A 86 1.20 -2.12 20.45
C VAL A 86 -0.28 -2.04 20.83
N GLU A 87 -0.76 -0.82 21.07
CA GLU A 87 -2.14 -0.62 21.51
C GLU A 87 -3.15 -0.86 20.37
N GLN A 88 -4.17 -1.69 20.63
CA GLN A 88 -5.21 -1.99 19.63
C GLN A 88 -5.97 -0.76 19.13
N LYS A 89 -6.00 0.33 19.92
CA LYS A 89 -6.65 1.59 19.57
C LYS A 89 -6.04 2.26 18.33
N LEU A 90 -4.78 1.97 18.01
CA LEU A 90 -4.10 2.48 16.81
C LEU A 90 -4.73 1.95 15.51
N PHE A 91 -5.52 0.89 15.59
CA PHE A 91 -6.07 0.19 14.43
C PHE A 91 -7.57 0.39 14.24
N SER A 92 -8.19 1.22 15.09
CA SER A 92 -9.61 1.51 15.05
C SER A 92 -9.87 3.03 14.96
N GLY A 93 -11.07 3.39 14.52
CA GLY A 93 -11.47 4.79 14.40
C GLY A 93 -10.93 5.51 13.16
N GLU A 94 -11.03 6.84 13.20
CA GLU A 94 -10.71 7.73 12.09
C GLU A 94 -9.20 7.79 11.80
N TYR A 95 -8.38 7.75 12.84
CA TYR A 95 -6.91 7.87 12.80
C TYR A 95 -6.23 6.49 12.77
N THR A 96 -6.86 5.51 12.10
CA THR A 96 -6.35 4.14 12.03
C THR A 96 -5.00 4.09 11.28
N CYS A 97 -4.11 3.21 11.74
CA CYS A 97 -2.79 3.00 11.17
C CYS A 97 -2.62 1.58 10.60
N LEU A 98 -3.69 0.92 10.17
CA LEU A 98 -3.64 -0.45 9.64
C LEU A 98 -2.74 -0.57 8.41
N THR A 99 -2.81 0.40 7.50
CA THR A 99 -2.01 0.43 6.27
C THR A 99 -0.57 0.78 6.59
N VAL A 100 -0.34 1.82 7.42
CA VAL A 100 1.00 2.19 7.90
C VAL A 100 1.67 1.01 8.60
N PHE A 101 0.96 0.33 9.50
CA PHE A 101 1.45 -0.85 10.20
C PHE A 101 1.79 -1.98 9.25
N SER A 102 0.95 -2.24 8.26
CA SER A 102 1.19 -3.28 7.26
C SER A 102 2.46 -3.03 6.44
N LEU A 103 2.71 -1.77 6.08
CA LEU A 103 3.95 -1.37 5.41
C LEU A 103 5.16 -1.51 6.36
N LEU A 104 5.06 -1.06 7.61
CA LEU A 104 6.16 -1.25 8.57
C LEU A 104 6.42 -2.74 8.83
N LEU A 105 5.39 -3.57 8.81
CA LEU A 105 5.48 -5.02 9.01
C LEU A 105 6.27 -5.69 7.88
N THR A 106 6.07 -5.30 6.62
CA THR A 106 6.86 -5.82 5.48
C THR A 106 8.33 -5.40 5.55
N GLN A 107 8.61 -4.24 6.16
CA GLN A 107 9.97 -3.76 6.40
C GLN A 107 10.61 -4.36 7.67
N GLY A 108 9.89 -5.19 8.44
CA GLY A 108 10.37 -5.72 9.71
C GLY A 108 10.44 -4.67 10.85
N ARG A 109 9.77 -3.53 10.68
CA ARG A 109 9.81 -2.34 11.56
C ARG A 109 8.49 -2.06 12.27
N HIS A 110 7.64 -3.07 12.43
CA HIS A 110 6.30 -2.94 13.04
C HIS A 110 6.30 -2.30 14.43
N HIS A 111 7.36 -2.52 15.22
CA HIS A 111 7.55 -1.94 16.56
C HIS A 111 7.64 -0.39 16.56
N LEU A 112 7.83 0.25 15.40
CA LEU A 112 7.88 1.71 15.26
C LEU A 112 6.50 2.36 15.09
N ILE A 113 5.41 1.59 14.99
CA ILE A 113 4.08 2.08 14.63
C ILE A 113 3.58 3.25 15.51
N GLU A 114 3.81 3.18 16.82
CA GLU A 114 3.43 4.26 17.75
C GLU A 114 4.14 5.58 17.42
N ARG A 115 5.39 5.53 16.96
CA ARG A 115 6.16 6.73 16.59
C ARG A 115 5.60 7.38 15.34
N PHE A 116 5.20 6.57 14.35
CA PHE A 116 4.53 7.06 13.15
C PHE A 116 3.18 7.71 13.51
N HIS A 117 2.33 7.02 14.27
CA HIS A 117 1.05 7.55 14.72
C HIS A 117 1.21 8.86 15.52
N ASN A 118 2.11 8.89 16.52
CA ASN A 118 2.34 10.07 17.35
C ASN A 118 2.96 11.25 16.58
N SER A 119 3.54 10.99 15.41
CA SER A 119 4.03 12.02 14.49
C SER A 119 2.95 12.51 13.51
N GLY A 120 1.71 12.05 13.67
CA GLY A 120 0.60 12.36 12.77
C GLY A 120 0.73 11.70 11.40
N ILE A 121 1.27 10.47 11.35
CA ILE A 121 1.33 9.66 10.14
C ILE A 121 0.41 8.46 10.34
N ASP A 122 -0.82 8.58 9.82
CA ASP A 122 -1.86 7.57 9.84
C ASP A 122 -2.30 7.20 8.40
N ASP A 123 -3.28 6.30 8.25
CA ASP A 123 -3.74 5.83 6.93
C ASP A 123 -4.36 6.94 6.06
N ARG A 124 -4.88 8.03 6.65
CA ARG A 124 -5.49 9.15 5.91
C ARG A 124 -4.43 10.08 5.32
N ASP A 125 -3.35 10.28 6.05
CA ASP A 125 -2.28 11.22 5.70
C ASP A 125 -1.14 10.58 4.89
N LEU A 126 -1.28 9.31 4.49
CA LEU A 126 -0.32 8.61 3.64
C LEU A 126 -0.02 9.32 2.33
N GLU A 127 -0.94 10.10 1.77
CA GLU A 127 -0.70 10.92 0.57
C GLU A 127 0.10 12.20 0.90
N LYS A 128 -0.12 12.77 2.09
CA LYS A 128 0.23 14.15 2.45
C LYS A 128 1.03 14.25 3.75
N ILE A 129 2.12 13.49 3.84
CA ILE A 129 3.06 13.63 4.96
C ILE A 129 3.63 15.05 4.96
N THR A 130 3.32 15.80 6.01
CA THR A 130 3.77 17.19 6.14
C THR A 130 5.24 17.26 6.59
N PRO A 131 5.97 18.35 6.27
CA PRO A 131 7.31 18.56 6.80
C PRO A 131 7.38 18.51 8.33
N ASN A 132 6.32 18.94 9.02
CA ASN A 132 6.23 18.91 10.47
C ASN A 132 6.09 17.47 11.00
N SER A 133 5.25 16.66 10.37
CA SER A 133 5.09 15.23 10.69
C SER A 133 6.42 14.48 10.50
N GLU A 134 7.12 14.74 9.39
CA GLU A 134 8.43 14.12 9.14
C GLU A 134 9.50 14.56 10.15
N ALA A 135 9.56 15.85 10.48
CA ALA A 135 10.49 16.34 11.50
C ALA A 135 10.21 15.74 12.88
N THR A 136 8.93 15.61 13.25
CA THR A 136 8.51 14.97 14.50
C THR A 136 8.90 13.49 14.51
N LEU A 137 8.68 12.79 13.40
CA LEU A 137 9.07 11.38 13.24
C LEU A 137 10.59 11.22 13.40
N ARG A 138 11.38 12.03 12.69
CA ARG A 138 12.85 12.01 12.75
C ARG A 138 13.36 12.20 14.19
N ASN A 139 12.83 13.19 14.91
CA ASN A 139 13.19 13.43 16.31
C ASN A 139 12.80 12.25 17.20
N SER A 140 11.63 11.66 16.97
CA SER A 140 11.21 10.49 17.75
C SER A 140 12.09 9.27 17.47
N LEU A 141 12.52 9.04 16.22
CA LEU A 141 13.34 7.89 15.85
C LEU A 141 14.77 8.00 16.37
N ALA A 142 15.32 9.22 16.49
CA ALA A 142 16.68 9.47 16.99
C ALA A 142 16.92 8.98 18.43
N ILE A 143 15.86 8.74 19.19
CA ILE A 143 15.93 8.27 20.58
C ILE A 143 16.01 6.73 20.64
N VAL A 144 15.68 6.03 19.55
CA VAL A 144 15.70 4.57 19.51
C VAL A 144 17.13 4.10 19.22
N PRO A 145 17.70 3.20 20.05
CA PRO A 145 18.88 2.43 19.68
C PRO A 145 18.49 1.44 18.57
N SER A 146 18.39 1.94 17.33
CA SER A 146 18.04 1.13 16.17
C SER A 146 19.30 0.68 15.46
N HIS A 147 19.31 -0.55 14.95
CA HIS A 147 20.35 -1.03 14.03
C HIS A 147 20.32 -0.30 12.68
N ASP A 148 19.17 0.25 12.28
CA ASP A 148 19.00 1.04 11.07
C ASP A 148 19.12 2.54 11.36
N ASP A 149 19.78 3.26 10.44
CA ASP A 149 19.85 4.72 10.46
C ASP A 149 18.45 5.34 10.29
N VAL A 150 18.17 6.42 11.03
CA VAL A 150 16.88 7.15 10.98
C VAL A 150 16.50 7.53 9.54
N GLU A 151 17.46 8.03 8.75
CA GLU A 151 17.21 8.42 7.36
C GLU A 151 16.89 7.22 6.46
N LYS A 152 17.42 6.03 6.76
CA LYS A 152 17.07 4.80 6.04
C LYS A 152 15.62 4.40 6.32
N ILE A 153 15.19 4.47 7.58
CA ILE A 153 13.80 4.17 7.98
C ILE A 153 12.83 5.10 7.24
N ILE A 154 13.07 6.41 7.31
CA ILE A 154 12.22 7.42 6.66
C ILE A 154 12.26 7.27 5.14
N GLY A 155 13.46 7.06 4.56
CA GLY A 155 13.66 6.92 3.12
C GLY A 155 12.95 5.69 2.55
N ASP A 156 13.05 4.54 3.22
CA ASP A 156 12.35 3.31 2.83
C ASP A 156 10.84 3.48 2.90
N PHE A 157 10.33 4.06 4.00
CA PHE A 157 8.91 4.36 4.16
C PHE A 157 8.38 5.29 3.05
N GLN A 158 9.07 6.40 2.81
CA GLN A 158 8.69 7.38 1.79
C GLN A 158 8.71 6.81 0.37
N ARG A 159 9.62 5.86 0.11
CA ARG A 159 9.73 5.19 -1.19
C ARG A 159 8.56 4.21 -1.39
N GLU A 160 8.23 3.42 -0.37
CA GLU A 160 7.27 2.32 -0.49
C GLU A 160 5.82 2.74 -0.25
N ARG A 161 5.55 3.85 0.46
CA ARG A 161 4.17 4.29 0.76
C ARG A 161 3.28 4.45 -0.46
N TRP A 162 3.85 4.79 -1.62
CA TRP A 162 3.10 4.99 -2.86
C TRP A 162 2.47 3.70 -3.40
N ALA A 163 3.03 2.53 -3.07
CA ALA A 163 2.40 1.26 -3.40
C ALA A 163 1.12 1.02 -2.58
N TYR A 164 1.10 1.50 -1.33
CA TYR A 164 -0.05 1.43 -0.43
C TYR A 164 -1.00 2.63 -0.57
N CYS A 165 -0.70 3.53 -1.50
CA CYS A 165 -1.47 4.74 -1.71
C CYS A 165 -1.50 5.08 -3.21
N PRO A 166 -2.14 4.19 -4.02
CA PRO A 166 -2.25 4.44 -5.44
C PRO A 166 -3.09 5.70 -5.69
N LEU A 167 -2.90 6.29 -6.86
CA LEU A 167 -3.66 7.46 -7.28
C LEU A 167 -5.16 7.14 -7.31
N LYS A 168 -5.96 7.90 -6.57
CA LYS A 168 -7.41 7.85 -6.68
C LYS A 168 -7.82 8.44 -8.02
N LEU A 169 -8.57 7.67 -8.79
CA LEU A 169 -9.13 8.12 -10.07
C LEU A 169 -10.49 8.78 -9.80
N GLU A 170 -10.64 9.99 -10.32
CA GLU A 170 -11.83 10.84 -10.24
C GLU A 170 -12.17 11.34 -11.64
N LEU A 171 -13.43 11.70 -11.86
CA LEU A 171 -13.85 12.33 -13.10
C LEU A 171 -13.16 13.70 -13.26
N HIS A 172 -12.75 14.05 -14.49
CA HIS A 172 -12.08 15.34 -14.79
C HIS A 172 -10.71 15.56 -14.11
N MET A 173 -9.91 14.50 -14.02
CA MET A 173 -8.55 14.54 -13.46
C MET A 173 -7.45 15.12 -14.37
N ASP A 174 -7.80 15.77 -15.49
CA ASP A 174 -6.89 16.22 -16.55
C ASP A 174 -5.77 17.15 -16.06
N ARG A 175 -5.91 17.75 -14.86
CA ARG A 175 -4.97 18.76 -14.33
C ARG A 175 -4.01 18.26 -13.26
N TYR A 176 -4.17 17.04 -12.73
CA TYR A 176 -3.46 16.60 -11.51
C TYR A 176 -2.41 15.49 -11.72
N LEU A 177 -2.19 15.09 -12.98
CA LEU A 177 -1.36 13.93 -13.30
C LEU A 177 0.09 14.29 -13.61
N GLN A 178 0.32 15.54 -13.99
CA GLN A 178 1.66 16.06 -14.23
C GLN A 178 2.28 16.35 -12.84
N PHE A 179 3.43 15.74 -12.53
CA PHE A 179 4.25 15.95 -11.32
C PHE A 179 3.94 15.13 -10.05
N THR A 180 3.06 14.13 -10.09
CA THR A 180 2.76 13.35 -8.88
C THR A 180 3.67 12.11 -8.74
N ARG A 181 4.19 11.87 -7.52
CA ARG A 181 4.98 10.66 -7.16
C ARG A 181 4.10 9.42 -6.95
N VAL A 182 2.78 9.60 -7.04
CA VAL A 182 1.75 8.57 -6.94
C VAL A 182 1.82 7.59 -8.10
N ILE A 183 1.31 6.38 -7.88
CA ILE A 183 1.27 5.32 -8.88
C ILE A 183 -0.16 5.22 -9.41
N PRO A 184 -0.42 5.50 -10.70
CA PRO A 184 -1.73 5.28 -11.30
C PRO A 184 -2.13 3.80 -11.23
N PRO A 185 -3.38 3.47 -10.85
CA PRO A 185 -3.84 2.09 -10.69
C PRO A 185 -4.19 1.43 -12.03
N PHE A 186 -3.35 1.62 -13.05
CA PHE A 186 -3.58 1.07 -14.38
C PHE A 186 -3.02 -0.36 -14.45
N CYS A 187 -3.87 -1.32 -14.79
CA CYS A 187 -3.47 -2.71 -15.06
C CYS A 187 -2.90 -2.83 -16.47
N ARG A 188 -3.52 -2.15 -17.44
CA ARG A 188 -3.04 -2.05 -18.82
C ARG A 188 -3.08 -0.61 -19.27
N LYS A 189 -2.19 -0.27 -20.21
CA LYS A 189 -2.18 1.01 -20.92
C LYS A 189 -1.73 0.75 -22.37
N VAL A 190 -2.33 1.40 -23.35
CA VAL A 190 -2.08 1.17 -24.78
C VAL A 190 -2.10 2.52 -25.47
N ILE A 191 -1.10 2.84 -26.29
CA ILE A 191 -1.07 4.10 -27.03
C ILE A 191 -2.06 4.01 -28.21
N LEU A 192 -2.97 4.97 -28.30
CA LEU A 192 -3.87 5.11 -29.43
C LEU A 192 -3.32 6.10 -30.45
N GLY A 193 -2.60 5.55 -31.42
CA GLY A 193 -2.10 6.29 -32.58
C GLY A 193 -0.72 6.90 -32.38
N ASP A 194 0.06 6.88 -33.46
CA ASP A 194 1.44 7.40 -33.53
C ASP A 194 1.52 8.63 -34.46
N LYS A 195 0.35 9.16 -34.85
CA LYS A 195 0.22 10.11 -35.96
C LYS A 195 0.09 11.54 -35.44
N GLY A 196 1.25 12.15 -35.15
CA GLY A 196 1.52 13.58 -35.30
C GLY A 196 0.55 14.56 -34.63
N GLY A 197 0.69 14.74 -33.32
CA GLY A 197 0.08 15.81 -32.53
C GLY A 197 0.85 16.02 -31.22
N THR A 198 0.55 17.08 -30.46
CA THR A 198 1.25 17.43 -29.21
C THR A 198 0.86 16.54 -28.01
N ALA A 199 -0.19 15.72 -28.13
CA ALA A 199 -0.70 14.89 -27.04
C ALA A 199 -0.79 13.41 -27.44
N SER A 200 -0.38 12.52 -26.53
CA SER A 200 -0.55 11.08 -26.67
C SER A 200 -1.82 10.64 -25.95
N ILE A 201 -2.71 9.96 -26.68
CA ILE A 201 -3.92 9.36 -26.11
C ILE A 201 -3.61 7.92 -25.74
N TYR A 202 -3.99 7.53 -24.54
CA TYR A 202 -3.82 6.18 -24.04
C TYR A 202 -5.17 5.53 -23.77
N TRP A 203 -5.32 4.27 -24.11
CA TRP A 203 -6.34 3.39 -23.56
C TRP A 203 -5.83 2.72 -22.31
N VAL A 204 -6.51 2.89 -21.20
CA VAL A 204 -6.12 2.28 -19.92
C VAL A 204 -7.22 1.36 -19.38
N THR A 205 -6.79 0.34 -18.65
CA THR A 205 -7.67 -0.60 -17.95
C THR A 205 -7.40 -0.51 -16.46
N VAL A 206 -8.46 -0.49 -15.65
CA VAL A 206 -8.41 -0.39 -14.18
C VAL A 206 -9.36 -1.42 -13.57
N GLN A 207 -8.95 -2.11 -12.50
CA GLN A 207 -9.84 -3.01 -11.77
C GLN A 207 -10.94 -2.22 -11.05
N LYS A 208 -12.14 -2.77 -11.06
CA LYS A 208 -13.34 -2.10 -10.52
C LYS A 208 -13.21 -1.73 -9.05
N ASP A 209 -12.54 -2.55 -8.26
CA ASP A 209 -12.32 -2.34 -6.81
C ASP A 209 -11.35 -1.19 -6.52
N LEU A 210 -10.51 -0.80 -7.49
CA LEU A 210 -9.59 0.34 -7.39
C LEU A 210 -10.23 1.67 -7.78
N LEU A 211 -11.46 1.66 -8.33
CA LEU A 211 -12.24 2.86 -8.56
C LEU A 211 -12.93 3.23 -7.25
N SER A 212 -12.56 4.35 -6.63
CA SER A 212 -13.20 4.82 -5.39
C SER A 212 -14.34 5.81 -5.65
N ASP A 213 -14.22 6.66 -6.68
CA ASP A 213 -15.20 7.70 -7.01
C ASP A 213 -16.45 7.12 -7.69
N ASP A 214 -17.62 7.35 -7.10
CA ASP A 214 -18.89 6.81 -7.62
C ASP A 214 -19.30 7.48 -8.95
N SER A 215 -18.94 8.75 -9.15
CA SER A 215 -19.22 9.44 -10.42
C SER A 215 -18.46 8.79 -11.57
N LEU A 216 -17.18 8.49 -11.36
CA LEU A 216 -16.35 7.77 -12.31
C LEU A 216 -16.82 6.33 -12.52
N LYS A 217 -17.16 5.58 -11.46
CA LYS A 217 -17.73 4.22 -11.61
C LYS A 217 -18.97 4.24 -12.51
N ASN A 218 -19.89 5.17 -12.26
CA ASN A 218 -21.11 5.29 -13.04
C ASN A 218 -20.81 5.66 -14.51
N ALA A 219 -19.87 6.57 -14.75
CA ALA A 219 -19.46 6.94 -16.11
C ALA A 219 -18.80 5.78 -16.88
N LEU A 220 -18.16 4.86 -16.16
CA LEU A 220 -17.47 3.70 -16.74
C LEU A 220 -18.33 2.42 -16.75
N GLN A 221 -19.58 2.48 -16.29
CA GLN A 221 -20.43 1.30 -16.13
C GLN A 221 -20.61 0.52 -17.44
N ASP A 222 -20.77 1.21 -18.57
CA ASP A 222 -20.94 0.59 -19.89
C ASP A 222 -19.61 0.06 -20.48
N SER A 223 -18.47 0.38 -19.85
CA SER A 223 -17.14 -0.09 -20.23
C SER A 223 -16.64 -1.27 -19.41
N LEU A 224 -17.48 -1.80 -18.49
CA LEU A 224 -17.12 -2.93 -17.64
C LEU A 224 -17.06 -4.23 -18.43
N TYR A 225 -16.02 -5.03 -18.22
CA TYR A 225 -15.90 -6.37 -18.77
C TYR A 225 -15.07 -7.28 -17.86
N GLN A 226 -15.20 -8.59 -18.09
CA GLN A 226 -14.41 -9.61 -17.38
C GLN A 226 -13.08 -9.83 -18.10
N ASP A 227 -11.98 -9.43 -17.48
CA ASP A 227 -10.63 -9.79 -17.88
C ASP A 227 -10.20 -11.12 -17.25
N LYS A 228 -9.44 -11.92 -18.01
CA LYS A 228 -8.97 -13.24 -17.54
C LYS A 228 -7.92 -13.15 -16.44
N GLU A 229 -7.15 -12.07 -16.44
CA GLU A 229 -6.01 -11.86 -15.54
C GLU A 229 -6.39 -10.97 -14.36
N PHE A 230 -7.14 -9.90 -14.63
CA PHE A 230 -7.42 -8.85 -13.64
C PHE A 230 -8.83 -8.90 -13.04
N GLY A 231 -9.69 -9.82 -13.49
CA GLY A 231 -11.07 -9.90 -13.03
C GLY A 231 -11.96 -8.85 -13.67
N GLU A 232 -12.91 -8.28 -12.92
CA GLU A 232 -13.82 -7.25 -13.44
C GLU A 232 -13.10 -5.90 -13.55
N VAL A 233 -13.03 -5.35 -14.76
CA VAL A 233 -12.27 -4.13 -15.08
C VAL A 233 -13.10 -3.16 -15.92
N SER A 234 -12.75 -1.87 -15.87
CA SER A 234 -13.29 -0.82 -16.74
C SER A 234 -12.24 -0.31 -17.72
N GLN A 235 -12.69 0.17 -18.87
CA GLN A 235 -11.86 0.78 -19.92
C GLN A 235 -12.11 2.28 -20.01
N ASN A 236 -11.05 3.08 -20.11
CA ASN A 236 -11.17 4.52 -20.33
C ASN A 236 -10.10 5.07 -21.29
N GLY A 237 -10.49 6.08 -22.06
CA GLY A 237 -9.55 6.92 -22.80
C GLY A 237 -8.91 7.95 -21.87
N PHE A 238 -7.59 7.97 -21.84
CA PHE A 238 -6.79 8.80 -20.96
C PHE A 238 -5.83 9.66 -21.77
N ASN A 239 -5.96 10.98 -21.68
CA ASN A 239 -5.03 11.93 -22.30
C ASN A 239 -3.94 12.27 -21.29
N ALA A 240 -2.66 12.16 -21.69
CA ALA A 240 -1.51 12.56 -20.86
C ALA A 240 -0.83 13.81 -21.40
#